data_AF-A0A3C1GKF7-F1
#
_entry.id   AF-A0A3C1GKF7-F1
#
_cell.length_a   1.000
_cell.length_b   1.000
_cell.length_c   1.000
_cell.angle_alpha   90.00
_cell.angle_beta   90.00
_cell.angle_gamma   90.00
#
_symmetry.space_group_name_H-M   'P 1'
#
loop_
_entity.id
_entity.type
_entity.pdbx_description
1 polymer ?
#
loop_
_entity_poly.entity_id
_entity_poly.type
_entity_poly.pdbx_seq_one_letter_code
_entity_poly.pdbx_strand_id
1 'polypeptide(L)'
;MKARLEMTVAELDCADEAQQIQGALSRLDGVVDVQTAVSARRAVVGYDPDRIRPDAIREAIRGLGMTVSESGAPAARHGRSLPELLGWGFVSVVAVMALAGVVGERLGLVDALVNRIPAWVALTAVLAGGYPIFRNVVRALRNRSVTSHALMTLGILGAIAIRQYAAATVIVFFMRLADFIEGYTTERSRQAIKELLKLAPETARVERDGRELALPAGEVARGEVVLVKPGDRIPVDGLILEGRASVNQAPITGESVPVEKQPGDQVFAATICERGALRVRTDRVGRETTFGQIVRLVEEAEASKAPVQRFADRFTASYIPVVLGVAVATYLIGGS
;
A
#
# COMPACT_ATOMS: atom_id res chain seq x y z
N MET A 1 -9.88 3.43 27.03
CA MET A 1 -9.98 4.52 26.02
C MET A 1 -9.22 4.04 24.78
N LYS A 2 -9.76 4.06 23.56
CA LYS A 2 -9.04 3.47 22.39
C LYS A 2 -7.90 4.39 21.95
N ALA A 3 -6.66 4.01 22.23
CA ALA A 3 -5.49 4.71 21.72
C ALA A 3 -5.13 4.19 20.32
N ARG A 4 -4.59 5.05 19.46
CA ARG A 4 -4.09 4.68 18.13
C ARG A 4 -2.58 4.79 18.10
N LEU A 5 -1.94 3.75 17.58
CA LEU A 5 -0.51 3.71 17.32
C LEU A 5 -0.30 3.60 15.82
N GLU A 6 0.44 4.55 15.26
CA GLU A 6 0.79 4.59 13.85
C GLU A 6 2.28 4.34 13.68
N MET A 7 2.63 3.44 12.77
CA MET A 7 4.02 3.07 12.55
C MET A 7 4.31 2.77 11.09
N THR A 8 5.53 3.04 10.67
CA THR A 8 6.02 2.73 9.33
C THR A 8 6.74 1.39 9.37
N VAL A 9 6.39 0.47 8.47
CA VAL A 9 6.97 -0.87 8.34
C VAL A 9 7.65 -0.96 6.97
N ALA A 10 8.97 -1.08 6.96
CA ALA A 10 9.76 -0.94 5.73
C ALA A 10 9.43 -1.98 4.65
N GLU A 11 9.11 -3.19 5.09
CA GLU A 11 8.83 -4.37 4.27
C GLU A 11 7.33 -4.58 4.01
N LEU A 12 6.47 -3.61 4.35
CA LEU A 12 5.03 -3.68 4.07
C LEU A 12 4.73 -3.19 2.65
N ASP A 13 5.02 -4.01 1.65
CA ASP A 13 4.89 -3.70 0.22
C ASP A 13 3.89 -4.58 -0.54
N CYS A 14 3.44 -5.67 0.06
CA CYS A 14 2.48 -6.59 -0.55
C CYS A 14 1.32 -6.97 0.42
N ALA A 15 0.25 -7.54 -0.15
CA ALA A 15 -0.93 -7.97 0.59
C ALA A 15 -0.64 -9.14 1.55
N ASP A 16 0.37 -9.97 1.25
CA ASP A 16 0.77 -11.09 2.10
C ASP A 16 1.41 -10.60 3.39
N GLU A 17 2.28 -9.58 3.34
CA GLU A 17 2.87 -8.97 4.54
C GLU A 17 1.82 -8.24 5.37
N ALA A 18 0.84 -7.59 4.74
CA ALA A 18 -0.32 -7.02 5.43
C ALA A 18 -1.11 -8.10 6.20
N GLN A 19 -1.38 -9.25 5.56
CA GLN A 19 -2.10 -10.34 6.20
C GLN A 19 -1.29 -10.99 7.33
N GLN A 20 0.04 -11.09 7.20
CA GLN A 20 0.93 -11.56 8.28
C GLN A 20 0.92 -10.61 9.48
N ILE A 21 1.03 -9.29 9.25
CA ILE A 21 0.95 -8.29 10.32
C ILE A 21 -0.42 -8.35 11.00
N GLN A 22 -1.51 -8.38 10.23
CA GLN A 22 -2.86 -8.43 10.78
C GLN A 22 -3.10 -9.70 11.60
N GLY A 23 -2.65 -10.86 11.10
CA GLY A 23 -2.77 -12.13 11.80
C GLY A 23 -1.91 -12.25 13.07
N ALA A 24 -0.75 -11.58 13.11
CA ALA A 24 0.11 -11.56 14.29
C ALA A 24 -0.41 -10.60 15.37
N LEU A 25 -0.83 -9.40 14.97
CA LEU A 25 -1.27 -8.35 15.89
C LEU A 25 -2.66 -8.60 16.47
N SER A 26 -3.57 -9.23 15.71
CA SER A 26 -4.91 -9.59 16.20
C SER A 26 -4.92 -10.66 17.30
N ARG A 27 -3.80 -11.38 17.49
CA ARG A 27 -3.64 -12.38 18.56
C ARG A 27 -3.17 -11.79 19.88
N LEU A 28 -2.77 -10.52 19.90
CA LEU A 28 -2.33 -9.84 21.11
C LEU A 28 -3.53 -9.35 21.91
N ASP A 29 -3.60 -9.75 23.17
CA ASP A 29 -4.66 -9.34 24.08
C ASP A 29 -4.52 -7.83 24.39
N GLY A 30 -5.55 -7.05 24.04
CA GLY A 30 -5.53 -5.59 24.09
C GLY A 30 -5.46 -4.88 22.73
N VAL A 31 -5.28 -5.60 21.62
CA VAL A 31 -5.43 -5.04 20.26
C VAL A 31 -6.90 -5.11 19.84
N VAL A 32 -7.46 -3.97 19.44
CA VAL A 32 -8.89 -3.81 19.12
C VAL A 32 -9.13 -3.80 17.61
N ASP A 33 -8.23 -3.16 16.85
CA ASP A 33 -8.32 -3.08 15.39
C ASP A 33 -6.92 -2.93 14.78
N VAL A 34 -6.72 -3.48 13.59
CA VAL A 34 -5.46 -3.42 12.85
C VAL A 34 -5.76 -3.09 11.40
N GLN A 35 -5.29 -1.92 10.96
CA GLN A 35 -5.41 -1.46 9.58
C GLN A 35 -4.03 -1.30 8.98
N THR A 36 -3.74 -2.05 7.92
CA THR A 36 -2.48 -1.98 7.19
C THR A 36 -2.69 -1.26 5.87
N ALA A 37 -2.02 -0.13 5.70
CA ALA A 37 -1.95 0.59 4.45
C ALA A 37 -0.64 0.21 3.73
N VAL A 38 -0.70 -0.86 2.94
CA VAL A 38 0.43 -1.36 2.12
C VAL A 38 1.03 -0.24 1.27
N SER A 39 0.17 0.60 0.70
CA SER A 39 0.55 1.76 -0.12
C SER A 39 1.31 2.88 0.60
N ALA A 40 1.32 2.90 1.92
CA ALA A 40 2.02 3.89 2.71
C ALA A 40 3.11 3.24 3.57
N ARG A 41 3.34 1.93 3.42
CA ARG A 41 4.17 1.14 4.32
C ARG A 41 3.78 1.39 5.78
N ARG A 42 2.48 1.54 6.05
CA ARG A 42 1.98 2.03 7.34
C ARG A 42 1.04 1.02 7.98
N ALA A 43 1.25 0.74 9.25
CA ALA A 43 0.32 -0.03 10.08
C ALA A 43 -0.28 0.90 11.14
N VAL A 44 -1.60 0.93 11.20
CA VAL A 44 -2.38 1.68 12.20
C VAL A 44 -3.06 0.66 13.10
N VAL A 45 -2.71 0.69 14.38
CA VAL A 45 -3.19 -0.27 15.38
C VAL A 45 -4.00 0.48 16.43
N GLY A 46 -5.28 0.12 16.58
CA GLY A 46 -6.10 0.53 17.71
C GLY A 46 -5.87 -0.42 18.88
N TYR A 47 -5.46 0.11 20.03
CA TYR A 47 -5.15 -0.70 21.21
C TYR A 47 -5.70 -0.07 22.49
N ASP A 48 -5.85 -0.91 23.51
CA ASP A 48 -6.22 -0.48 24.86
C ASP A 48 -4.96 -0.23 25.70
N PRO A 49 -4.63 1.02 26.04
CA PRO A 49 -3.40 1.36 26.77
C PRO A 49 -3.33 0.77 28.18
N ASP A 50 -4.47 0.37 28.76
CA ASP A 50 -4.54 -0.29 30.07
C ASP A 50 -4.16 -1.77 30.00
N ARG A 51 -4.15 -2.37 28.80
CA ARG A 51 -3.90 -3.81 28.58
C ARG A 51 -2.59 -4.12 27.89
N ILE A 52 -2.14 -3.26 26.96
CA ILE A 52 -0.93 -3.51 26.18
C ILE A 52 -0.11 -2.24 25.97
N ARG A 53 1.22 -2.37 26.09
CA ARG A 53 2.15 -1.28 25.86
C ARG A 53 2.50 -1.17 24.37
N PRO A 54 2.70 0.04 23.82
CA PRO A 54 3.11 0.27 22.44
C PRO A 54 4.35 -0.53 22.01
N ASP A 55 5.31 -0.71 22.91
CA ASP A 55 6.56 -1.43 22.61
C ASP A 55 6.33 -2.92 22.34
N ALA A 56 5.39 -3.57 23.03
CA ALA A 56 5.05 -4.96 22.79
C ALA A 56 4.45 -5.17 21.39
N ILE A 57 3.68 -4.18 20.90
CA ILE A 57 3.12 -4.18 19.54
C ILE A 57 4.24 -4.06 18.50
N ARG A 58 5.23 -3.17 18.74
CA ARG A 58 6.41 -3.02 17.87
C ARG A 58 7.26 -4.28 17.84
N GLU A 59 7.44 -4.92 18.99
CA GLU A 59 8.25 -6.12 19.15
C GLU A 59 7.62 -7.34 18.46
N ALA A 60 6.29 -7.45 18.48
CA ALA A 60 5.57 -8.47 17.72
C ALA A 60 5.81 -8.37 16.21
N ILE A 61 5.88 -7.15 15.65
CA ILE A 61 6.20 -6.93 14.24
C ILE A 61 7.68 -7.21 13.95
N ARG A 62 8.59 -6.81 14.84
CA ARG A 62 10.02 -7.17 14.73
C ARG A 62 10.22 -8.69 14.78
N GLY A 63 9.42 -9.42 15.56
CA GLY A 63 9.40 -10.88 15.59
C GLY A 63 9.01 -11.56 14.27
N LEU A 64 8.34 -10.83 13.37
CA LEU A 64 8.10 -11.27 11.99
C LEU A 64 9.31 -11.07 11.07
N GLY A 65 10.33 -10.34 11.54
CA GLY A 65 11.51 -9.95 10.77
C GLY A 65 11.35 -8.63 10.01
N MET A 66 10.40 -7.78 10.42
CA MET A 66 10.10 -6.50 9.77
C MET A 66 10.63 -5.32 10.60
N THR A 67 11.04 -4.26 9.90
CA THR A 67 11.65 -3.07 10.49
C THR A 67 10.60 -1.99 10.74
N VAL A 68 10.44 -1.59 12.00
CA VAL A 68 9.44 -0.59 12.44
C VAL A 68 10.11 0.74 12.78
N SER A 69 9.67 1.82 12.14
CA SER A 69 10.14 3.19 12.38
C SER A 69 8.99 4.12 12.81
N GLU A 70 9.27 5.08 13.67
CA GLU A 70 8.26 6.00 14.22
C GLU A 70 7.81 7.03 13.18
N SER A 71 6.49 7.23 13.05
CA SER A 71 5.93 8.29 12.21
C SER A 71 6.06 9.64 12.91
N GLY A 72 7.06 10.42 12.49
CA GLY A 72 7.29 11.76 13.05
C GLY A 72 8.46 12.52 12.42
N ALA A 73 8.61 12.51 11.09
CA ALA A 73 9.44 13.50 10.39
C ALA A 73 8.96 13.70 8.95
N PRO A 74 8.81 14.96 8.48
CA PRO A 74 8.48 15.24 7.09
C PRO A 74 9.70 14.92 6.23
N ALA A 75 9.66 13.81 5.49
CA ALA A 75 10.63 13.58 4.43
C ALA A 75 10.35 14.57 3.29
N ALA A 76 11.10 15.68 3.33
CA ALA A 76 11.13 16.71 2.32
C ALA A 76 11.51 16.16 0.94
N ARG A 77 10.99 16.84 -0.08
CA ARG A 77 11.21 16.65 -1.52
C ARG A 77 12.66 16.28 -1.91
N HIS A 78 12.79 15.32 -2.83
CA HIS A 78 13.75 15.29 -3.96
C HIS A 78 13.04 14.50 -5.07
N GLY A 79 12.86 14.94 -6.32
CA GLY A 79 13.70 15.84 -7.10
C GLY A 79 14.74 15.02 -7.87
N ARG A 80 14.40 14.63 -9.10
CA ARG A 80 15.16 13.89 -10.13
C ARG A 80 15.09 12.35 -10.09
N SER A 81 14.69 11.83 -11.25
CA SER A 81 14.40 10.45 -11.63
C SER A 81 15.66 9.57 -11.62
N LEU A 82 15.86 8.83 -10.54
CA LEU A 82 16.80 7.70 -10.42
C LEU A 82 16.26 6.29 -10.79
N PRO A 83 14.98 6.03 -11.16
CA PRO A 83 14.48 4.65 -11.28
C PRO A 83 14.84 3.95 -12.60
N GLU A 84 15.21 4.66 -13.66
CA GLU A 84 15.57 4.03 -14.94
C GLU A 84 16.97 3.39 -14.88
N LEU A 85 17.98 4.10 -14.37
CA LEU A 85 19.36 3.58 -14.30
C LEU A 85 19.50 2.32 -13.44
N LEU A 86 18.73 2.21 -12.35
CA LEU A 86 18.72 1.02 -11.51
C LEU A 86 18.02 -0.16 -12.20
N GLY A 87 16.93 0.11 -12.94
CA GLY A 87 16.21 -0.89 -13.73
C GLY A 87 17.04 -1.43 -14.91
N TRP A 88 17.71 -0.56 -15.65
CA TRP A 88 18.62 -0.97 -16.73
C TRP A 88 19.87 -1.68 -16.19
N GLY A 89 20.36 -1.30 -15.00
CA GLY A 89 21.40 -2.02 -14.28
C GLY A 89 20.99 -3.44 -13.91
N PHE A 90 19.74 -3.65 -13.48
CA PHE A 90 19.22 -4.98 -13.16
C PHE A 90 19.02 -5.85 -14.41
N VAL A 91 18.44 -5.29 -15.48
CA VAL A 91 18.24 -5.99 -16.75
C VAL A 91 19.57 -6.41 -17.38
N SER A 92 20.59 -5.55 -17.33
CA SER A 92 21.92 -5.85 -17.86
C SER A 92 22.63 -6.95 -17.07
N VAL A 93 22.54 -6.95 -15.73
CA VAL A 93 23.08 -8.03 -14.89
C VAL A 93 22.41 -9.37 -15.20
N VAL A 94 21.08 -9.39 -15.36
CA VAL A 94 20.33 -10.61 -15.68
C VAL A 94 20.65 -11.11 -17.09
N ALA A 95 20.75 -10.23 -18.08
CA ALA A 95 21.14 -10.59 -19.45
C ALA A 95 22.56 -11.17 -19.51
N VAL A 96 23.50 -10.60 -18.76
CA VAL A 96 24.88 -11.12 -18.65
C VAL A 96 24.89 -12.49 -17.99
N MET A 97 24.11 -12.70 -16.93
CA MET A 97 24.07 -13.97 -16.20
C MET A 97 23.42 -15.09 -17.04
N ALA A 98 22.34 -14.78 -17.78
CA ALA A 98 21.70 -15.72 -18.70
C ALA A 98 22.60 -16.05 -19.91
N LEU A 99 23.27 -15.03 -20.46
CA LEU A 99 24.22 -15.23 -21.56
C LEU A 99 25.41 -16.09 -21.12
N ALA A 100 25.96 -15.84 -19.92
CA ALA A 100 27.04 -16.63 -19.36
C ALA A 100 26.63 -18.09 -19.12
N GLY A 101 25.39 -18.34 -18.70
CA GLY A 101 24.84 -19.70 -18.55
C GLY A 101 24.74 -20.44 -19.89
N VAL A 102 24.10 -19.82 -20.89
CA VAL A 102 23.93 -20.41 -22.23
C VAL A 102 25.27 -20.63 -22.94
N VAL A 103 26.19 -19.67 -22.82
CA VAL A 103 27.53 -19.77 -23.40
C VAL A 103 28.37 -20.81 -22.67
N GLY A 104 28.28 -20.87 -21.34
CA GLY A 104 28.97 -21.87 -20.52
C GLY A 104 28.50 -23.31 -20.78
N GLU A 105 27.20 -23.50 -21.03
CA GLU A 105 26.61 -24.79 -21.40
C GLU A 105 27.00 -25.18 -22.84
N ARG A 106 26.97 -24.25 -23.80
CA ARG A 106 27.41 -24.51 -25.18
C ARG A 106 28.91 -24.80 -25.33
N LEU A 107 29.74 -24.25 -24.46
CA LEU A 107 31.19 -24.50 -24.45
C LEU A 107 31.59 -25.73 -23.61
N GLY A 108 30.64 -26.41 -22.96
CA GLY A 108 30.90 -27.58 -22.11
C GLY A 108 31.67 -27.26 -20.80
N LEU A 109 31.87 -25.98 -20.48
CA LEU A 109 32.59 -25.51 -19.30
C LEU A 109 31.82 -25.80 -18.00
N VAL A 110 30.49 -25.79 -18.06
CA VAL A 110 29.62 -26.09 -16.91
C VAL A 110 29.72 -27.57 -16.52
N ASP A 111 29.65 -28.49 -17.49
CA ASP A 111 29.78 -29.93 -17.23
C ASP A 111 31.17 -30.33 -16.74
N ALA A 112 32.22 -29.65 -17.25
CA ALA A 112 33.60 -29.85 -16.79
C ALA A 112 33.81 -29.37 -15.33
N LEU A 113 33.18 -28.26 -14.95
CA LEU A 113 33.27 -27.70 -13.59
C LEU A 113 32.43 -28.49 -12.58
N VAL A 114 31.22 -28.90 -12.97
CA VAL A 114 30.30 -29.70 -12.13
C VAL A 114 30.85 -31.10 -11.86
N ASN A 115 31.49 -31.75 -12.84
CA ASN A 115 32.14 -33.05 -12.63
C ASN A 115 33.43 -32.97 -11.78
N ARG A 116 34.02 -31.78 -11.62
CA ARG A 116 35.20 -31.55 -10.76
C ARG A 116 34.81 -31.31 -9.30
N ILE A 117 33.60 -30.84 -9.05
CA ILE A 117 33.12 -30.49 -7.72
C ILE A 117 32.53 -31.74 -7.04
N PRO A 118 33.02 -32.14 -5.85
CA PRO A 118 32.46 -33.26 -5.12
C PRO A 118 30.98 -33.03 -4.79
N ALA A 119 30.15 -34.06 -4.95
CA ALA A 119 28.69 -33.97 -4.78
C ALA A 119 28.24 -33.39 -3.42
N TRP A 120 29.03 -33.58 -2.36
CA TRP A 120 28.75 -33.04 -1.03
C TRP A 120 28.93 -31.52 -0.92
N VAL A 121 29.83 -30.91 -1.70
CA VAL A 121 30.02 -29.45 -1.77
C VAL A 121 28.87 -28.79 -2.53
N ALA A 122 28.42 -29.42 -3.62
CA ALA A 122 27.25 -28.97 -4.34
C ALA A 122 25.99 -29.06 -3.47
N LEU A 123 25.83 -30.14 -2.70
CA LEU A 123 24.70 -30.32 -1.80
C LEU A 123 24.68 -29.27 -0.68
N THR A 124 25.82 -28.96 -0.05
CA THR A 124 25.88 -27.92 0.98
C THR A 124 25.68 -26.52 0.42
N ALA A 125 26.16 -26.21 -0.78
CA ALA A 125 25.91 -24.94 -1.45
C ALA A 125 24.42 -24.76 -1.80
N VAL A 126 23.76 -25.82 -2.28
CA VAL A 126 22.31 -25.81 -2.55
C VAL A 126 21.49 -25.67 -1.28
N LEU A 127 21.86 -26.37 -0.21
CA LEU A 127 21.17 -26.26 1.08
C LEU A 127 21.38 -24.88 1.75
N ALA A 128 22.59 -24.33 1.68
CA ALA A 128 22.90 -23.01 2.24
C ALA A 128 22.27 -21.87 1.43
N GLY A 129 22.38 -21.90 0.10
CA GLY A 129 21.81 -20.90 -0.80
C GLY A 129 20.29 -21.01 -0.94
N GLY A 130 19.75 -22.22 -0.83
CA GLY A 130 18.31 -22.50 -0.88
C GLY A 130 17.58 -22.30 0.44
N TYR A 131 18.30 -22.14 1.57
CA TYR A 131 17.69 -21.98 2.90
C TYR A 131 16.58 -20.91 2.97
N PRO A 132 16.73 -19.71 2.39
CA PRO A 132 15.67 -18.69 2.38
C PRO A 132 14.43 -19.15 1.61
N ILE A 133 14.63 -19.86 0.50
CA ILE A 133 13.56 -20.38 -0.38
C ILE A 133 12.81 -21.50 0.34
N PHE A 134 13.52 -22.46 0.93
CA PHE A 134 12.91 -23.54 1.73
C PHE A 134 12.10 -23.00 2.91
N ARG A 135 12.60 -21.96 3.60
CA ARG A 135 11.85 -21.32 4.70
C ARG A 135 10.54 -20.69 4.22
N ASN A 136 10.57 -20.06 3.06
CA ASN A 136 9.38 -19.43 2.46
C ASN A 136 8.35 -20.48 2.01
N VAL A 137 8.81 -21.61 1.47
CA VAL A 137 7.97 -22.77 1.09
C VAL A 137 7.29 -23.39 2.30
N VAL A 138 8.04 -23.62 3.39
CA VAL A 138 7.48 -24.19 4.63
C VAL A 138 6.46 -23.23 5.25
N ARG A 139 6.69 -21.92 5.22
CA ARG A 139 5.71 -20.92 5.67
C ARG A 139 4.44 -20.92 4.80
N ALA A 140 4.58 -20.97 3.48
CA ALA A 140 3.46 -20.98 2.54
C ALA A 140 2.58 -22.24 2.74
N LEU A 141 3.21 -23.41 2.87
CA LEU A 141 2.52 -24.68 3.18
C LEU A 141 1.84 -24.65 4.55
N ARG A 142 2.51 -24.11 5.58
CA ARG A 142 1.99 -24.07 6.96
C ARG A 142 0.79 -23.15 7.12
N ASN A 143 0.70 -22.09 6.33
CA ASN A 143 -0.34 -21.08 6.46
C ASN A 143 -1.60 -21.35 5.61
N ARG A 144 -1.63 -22.45 4.81
CA ARG A 144 -2.74 -22.79 3.89
C ARG A 144 -3.18 -21.64 2.96
N SER A 145 -2.30 -20.69 2.69
CA SER A 145 -2.54 -19.58 1.77
C SER A 145 -2.18 -20.03 0.35
N VAL A 146 -3.18 -20.19 -0.51
CA VAL A 146 -2.98 -20.47 -1.94
C VAL A 146 -2.81 -19.14 -2.65
N THR A 147 -1.56 -18.67 -2.77
CA THR A 147 -1.20 -17.45 -3.50
C THR A 147 -0.61 -17.81 -4.86
N SER A 148 -0.70 -16.90 -5.84
CA SER A 148 -0.09 -17.08 -7.18
C SER A 148 1.40 -17.42 -7.09
N HIS A 149 2.11 -16.83 -6.11
CA HIS A 149 3.53 -17.06 -5.84
C HIS A 149 3.84 -18.49 -5.35
N ALA A 150 2.90 -19.18 -4.71
CA ALA A 150 3.11 -20.55 -4.22
C ALA A 150 3.27 -21.55 -5.38
N LEU A 151 2.47 -21.43 -6.44
CA LEU A 151 2.56 -22.26 -7.63
C LEU A 151 3.86 -21.99 -8.41
N MET A 152 4.22 -20.71 -8.57
CA MET A 152 5.46 -20.32 -9.24
C MET A 152 6.68 -20.89 -8.49
N THR A 153 6.69 -20.78 -7.16
CA THR A 153 7.77 -21.34 -6.32
C THR A 153 7.85 -22.86 -6.45
N LEU A 154 6.70 -23.55 -6.48
CA LEU A 154 6.66 -25.01 -6.68
C LEU A 154 7.19 -25.42 -8.06
N GLY A 155 6.85 -24.67 -9.11
CA GLY A 155 7.37 -24.90 -10.47
C GLY A 155 8.89 -24.71 -10.56
N ILE A 156 9.42 -23.67 -9.91
CA ILE A 156 10.88 -23.43 -9.81
C ILE A 156 11.57 -24.58 -9.08
N LEU A 157 11.01 -25.05 -7.96
CA LEU A 157 11.54 -26.21 -7.23
C LEU A 157 11.50 -27.49 -8.07
N GLY A 158 10.40 -27.72 -8.80
CA GLY A 158 10.28 -28.84 -9.73
C GLY A 158 11.37 -28.81 -10.80
N ALA A 159 11.59 -27.66 -11.43
CA ALA A 159 12.63 -27.44 -12.43
C ALA A 159 14.04 -27.66 -11.86
N ILE A 160 14.31 -27.19 -10.64
CA ILE A 160 15.58 -27.44 -9.94
C ILE A 160 15.75 -28.93 -9.61
N ALA A 161 14.69 -29.61 -9.17
CA ALA A 161 14.73 -31.03 -8.81
C ALA A 161 15.09 -31.93 -10.01
N ILE A 162 14.61 -31.58 -11.22
CA ILE A 162 14.98 -32.26 -12.47
C ILE A 162 16.28 -31.71 -13.10
N ARG A 163 17.04 -30.88 -12.38
CA ARG A 163 18.28 -30.20 -12.82
C ARG A 163 18.14 -29.31 -14.07
N GLN A 164 16.93 -28.83 -14.35
CA GLN A 164 16.63 -27.91 -15.45
C GLN A 164 16.80 -26.45 -14.99
N TYR A 165 18.05 -26.06 -14.73
CA TYR A 165 18.38 -24.73 -14.20
C TYR A 165 18.03 -23.58 -15.17
N ALA A 166 18.13 -23.83 -16.49
CA ALA A 166 17.74 -22.87 -17.52
C ALA A 166 16.23 -22.55 -17.43
N ALA A 167 15.39 -23.57 -17.31
CA ALA A 167 13.94 -23.41 -17.18
C ALA A 167 13.56 -22.67 -15.88
N ALA A 168 14.19 -23.01 -14.76
CA ALA A 168 13.98 -22.33 -13.48
C ALA A 168 14.32 -20.82 -13.58
N THR A 169 15.41 -20.48 -14.26
CA THR A 169 15.86 -19.09 -14.47
C THR A 169 14.84 -18.28 -15.28
N VAL A 170 14.29 -18.87 -16.35
CA VAL A 170 13.26 -18.22 -17.17
C VAL A 170 11.96 -17.98 -16.38
N ILE A 171 11.54 -18.93 -15.55
CA ILE A 171 10.35 -18.77 -14.69
C ILE A 171 10.57 -17.63 -13.68
N VAL A 172 11.72 -17.59 -13.00
CA VAL A 172 12.08 -16.51 -12.09
C VAL A 172 12.10 -15.15 -12.82
N PHE A 173 12.61 -15.11 -14.05
CA PHE A 173 12.63 -13.90 -14.87
C PHE A 173 11.23 -13.34 -15.13
N PHE A 174 10.30 -14.17 -15.63
CA PHE A 174 8.93 -13.72 -15.91
C PHE A 174 8.17 -13.33 -14.64
N MET A 175 8.43 -14.02 -13.52
CA MET A 175 7.89 -13.63 -12.22
C MET A 175 8.35 -12.22 -11.83
N ARG A 176 9.66 -11.95 -11.85
CA ARG A 176 10.20 -10.62 -11.52
C ARG A 176 9.67 -9.52 -12.45
N LEU A 177 9.45 -9.85 -13.72
CA LEU A 177 8.83 -8.93 -14.68
C LEU A 177 7.38 -8.61 -14.31
N ALA A 178 6.58 -9.61 -13.93
CA ALA A 178 5.21 -9.41 -13.48
C ALA A 178 5.15 -8.54 -12.20
N ASP A 179 5.98 -8.85 -11.20
CA ASP A 179 6.08 -8.08 -9.94
C ASP A 179 6.46 -6.61 -10.22
N PHE A 180 7.38 -6.37 -11.16
CA PHE A 180 7.80 -5.03 -11.57
C PHE A 180 6.66 -4.22 -12.21
N ILE A 181 5.88 -4.85 -13.10
CA ILE A 181 4.72 -4.21 -13.76
C ILE A 181 3.62 -3.90 -12.73
N GLU A 182 3.38 -4.81 -11.79
CA GLU A 182 2.41 -4.63 -10.72
C GLU A 182 2.77 -3.44 -9.81
N GLY A 183 4.05 -3.33 -9.42
CA GLY A 183 4.56 -2.22 -8.62
C GLY A 183 4.44 -0.85 -9.32
N TYR A 184 4.65 -0.79 -10.63
CA TYR A 184 4.56 0.46 -11.40
C TYR A 184 3.13 1.01 -11.52
N THR A 185 2.11 0.14 -11.50
CA THR A 185 0.72 0.53 -11.79
C THR A 185 -0.01 1.12 -10.57
N THR A 186 0.50 0.87 -9.36
CA THR A 186 -0.19 1.21 -8.10
C THR A 186 0.12 2.63 -7.58
N GLU A 187 1.29 3.18 -7.92
CA GLU A 187 1.78 4.46 -7.38
C GLU A 187 1.05 5.68 -7.96
N ARG A 188 0.66 5.62 -9.25
CA ARG A 188 0.13 6.77 -10.00
C ARG A 188 -1.30 7.18 -9.63
N SER A 189 -2.13 6.26 -9.12
CA SER A 189 -3.50 6.59 -8.68
C SER A 189 -3.53 7.31 -7.31
N ARG A 190 -2.64 6.93 -6.39
CA ARG A 190 -2.67 7.37 -4.99
C ARG A 190 -2.09 8.76 -4.74
N GLN A 191 -1.31 9.27 -5.70
CA GLN A 191 -0.84 10.66 -5.70
C GLN A 191 -2.03 11.63 -5.77
N ALA A 192 -3.06 11.30 -6.55
CA ALA A 192 -4.23 12.17 -6.77
C ALA A 192 -5.07 12.35 -5.49
N ILE A 193 -5.32 11.27 -4.73
CA ILE A 193 -6.05 11.37 -3.45
C ILE A 193 -5.25 12.16 -2.40
N LYS A 194 -3.93 11.92 -2.29
CA LYS A 194 -3.08 12.67 -1.36
C LYS A 194 -3.01 14.15 -1.69
N GLU A 195 -3.09 14.52 -2.97
CA GLU A 195 -3.17 15.92 -3.39
C GLU A 195 -4.54 16.53 -3.11
N LEU A 196 -5.63 15.78 -3.29
CA LEU A 196 -6.99 16.21 -2.90
C LEU A 196 -7.12 16.44 -1.39
N LEU A 197 -6.53 15.58 -0.54
CA LEU A 197 -6.58 15.74 0.91
C LEU A 197 -5.80 16.97 1.42
N LYS A 198 -4.75 17.41 0.70
CA LYS A 198 -4.05 18.68 0.98
C LYS A 198 -4.90 19.93 0.69
N LEU A 199 -6.05 19.77 0.03
CA LEU A 199 -6.98 20.86 -0.22
C LEU A 199 -7.87 21.14 1.00
N ALA A 200 -8.06 20.17 1.91
CA ALA A 200 -8.86 20.37 3.10
C ALA A 200 -8.14 21.34 4.08
N PRO A 201 -8.82 22.36 4.61
CA PRO A 201 -8.25 23.24 5.63
C PRO A 201 -8.04 22.50 6.96
N GLU A 202 -6.87 22.69 7.56
CA GLU A 202 -6.49 22.03 8.83
C GLU A 202 -7.10 22.74 10.05
N THR A 203 -7.33 24.05 9.95
CA THR A 203 -7.82 24.90 11.05
C THR A 203 -9.02 25.73 10.62
N ALA A 204 -9.94 25.96 11.55
CA ALA A 204 -11.08 26.86 11.41
C ALA A 204 -11.04 27.93 12.50
N ARG A 205 -11.47 29.15 12.16
CA ARG A 205 -11.74 30.21 13.15
C ARG A 205 -13.22 30.21 13.48
N VAL A 206 -13.57 29.88 14.72
CA VAL A 206 -14.96 29.97 15.20
C VAL A 206 -15.12 31.12 16.16
N GLU A 207 -16.34 31.60 16.26
CA GLU A 207 -16.77 32.56 17.25
C GLU A 207 -17.54 31.82 18.36
N ARG A 208 -16.97 31.76 19.57
CA ARG A 208 -17.64 31.25 20.78
C ARG A 208 -17.58 32.32 21.86
N ASP A 209 -18.69 32.57 22.53
CA ASP A 209 -18.80 33.55 23.62
C ASP A 209 -18.26 34.95 23.25
N GLY A 210 -18.46 35.37 21.99
CA GLY A 210 -18.00 36.66 21.46
C GLY A 210 -16.48 36.76 21.24
N ARG A 211 -15.75 35.63 21.27
CA ARG A 211 -14.32 35.57 21.00
C ARG A 211 -14.01 34.71 19.77
N GLU A 212 -13.05 35.17 18.97
CA GLU A 212 -12.46 34.38 17.89
C GLU A 212 -11.48 33.34 18.47
N LEU A 213 -11.73 32.06 18.19
CA LEU A 213 -10.89 30.94 18.57
C LEU A 213 -10.48 30.17 17.30
N ALA A 214 -9.18 29.88 17.17
CA ALA A 214 -8.67 28.99 16.13
C ALA A 214 -8.60 27.55 16.68
N LEU A 215 -9.27 26.62 16.02
CA LEU A 215 -9.31 25.20 16.39
C LEU A 215 -9.13 24.33 15.15
N PRO A 216 -8.76 23.06 15.30
CA PRO A 216 -8.75 22.10 14.20
C PRO A 216 -10.13 22.06 13.51
N ALA A 217 -10.15 22.00 12.18
CA ALA A 217 -11.40 22.01 11.41
C ALA A 217 -12.35 20.84 11.76
N GLY A 218 -11.81 19.73 12.28
CA GLY A 218 -12.58 18.59 12.77
C GLY A 218 -13.27 18.80 14.13
N GLU A 219 -12.92 19.84 14.88
CA GLU A 219 -13.52 20.17 16.18
C GLU A 219 -14.66 21.20 16.09
N VAL A 220 -14.94 21.70 14.87
CA VAL A 220 -16.06 22.61 14.62
C VAL A 220 -17.36 21.84 14.75
N ALA A 221 -18.29 22.36 15.54
CA ALA A 221 -19.61 21.76 15.72
C ALA A 221 -20.66 22.39 14.81
N ARG A 222 -21.72 21.62 14.54
CA ARG A 222 -22.89 22.12 13.80
C ARG A 222 -23.53 23.29 14.55
N GLY A 223 -23.93 24.33 13.82
CA GLY A 223 -24.54 25.54 14.37
C GLY A 223 -23.53 26.61 14.80
N GLU A 224 -22.24 26.30 14.89
CA GLU A 224 -21.22 27.29 15.23
C GLU A 224 -20.99 28.29 14.11
N VAL A 225 -20.61 29.51 14.48
CA VAL A 225 -20.29 30.58 13.53
C VAL A 225 -18.80 30.53 13.23
N VAL A 226 -18.47 30.26 11.98
CA VAL A 226 -17.10 30.26 11.45
C VAL A 226 -16.83 31.59 10.78
N LEU A 227 -15.71 32.22 11.12
CA LEU A 227 -15.22 33.43 10.48
C LEU A 227 -14.23 33.08 9.36
N VAL A 228 -14.58 33.45 8.15
CA VAL A 228 -13.76 33.25 6.95
C VAL A 228 -13.23 34.61 6.49
N LYS A 229 -11.91 34.73 6.36
CA LYS A 229 -11.20 35.94 5.91
C LYS A 229 -10.73 35.76 4.46
N PRO A 230 -10.37 36.85 3.74
CA PRO A 230 -9.82 36.75 2.40
C PRO A 230 -8.57 35.87 2.37
N GLY A 231 -8.48 34.99 1.39
CA GLY A 231 -7.42 33.98 1.22
C GLY A 231 -7.66 32.68 1.98
N ASP A 232 -8.64 32.61 2.89
CA ASP A 232 -8.94 31.38 3.60
C ASP A 232 -9.68 30.39 2.70
N ARG A 233 -9.42 29.11 2.96
CA ARG A 233 -10.34 28.05 2.54
C ARG A 233 -11.47 27.94 3.54
N ILE A 234 -12.69 27.82 3.03
CA ILE A 234 -13.89 27.63 3.85
C ILE A 234 -13.83 26.22 4.47
N PRO A 235 -13.87 26.08 5.81
CA PRO A 235 -13.67 24.78 6.46
C PRO A 235 -14.92 23.91 6.58
N VAL A 236 -16.10 24.49 6.37
CA VAL A 236 -17.40 23.84 6.60
C VAL A 236 -18.37 24.13 5.46
N ASP A 237 -19.41 23.31 5.33
CA ASP A 237 -20.59 23.69 4.56
C ASP A 237 -21.53 24.47 5.47
N GLY A 238 -22.09 25.57 4.99
CA GLY A 238 -22.94 26.40 5.83
C GLY A 238 -23.64 27.55 5.11
N LEU A 239 -24.43 28.29 5.89
CA LEU A 239 -25.18 29.46 5.46
C LEU A 239 -24.46 30.74 5.88
N ILE A 240 -24.31 31.69 4.96
CA ILE A 240 -23.74 33.00 5.29
C ILE A 240 -24.74 33.78 6.15
N LEU A 241 -24.34 34.16 7.35
CA LEU A 241 -25.08 35.05 8.24
C LEU A 241 -24.80 36.52 7.90
N GLU A 242 -23.52 36.86 7.70
CA GLU A 242 -23.07 38.23 7.48
C GLU A 242 -21.85 38.26 6.54
N GLY A 243 -21.65 39.40 5.89
CA GLY A 243 -20.54 39.64 4.98
C GLY A 243 -20.89 39.36 3.52
N ARG A 244 -20.03 39.85 2.62
CA ARG A 244 -20.07 39.59 1.18
C ARG A 244 -18.68 39.22 0.71
N ALA A 245 -18.60 38.19 -0.12
CA ALA A 245 -17.32 37.71 -0.61
C ALA A 245 -17.42 37.07 -1.99
N SER A 246 -16.32 37.12 -2.71
CA SER A 246 -16.12 36.36 -3.94
C SER A 246 -15.52 35.01 -3.59
N VAL A 247 -16.22 33.92 -3.92
CA VAL A 247 -15.83 32.55 -3.53
C VAL A 247 -15.51 31.73 -4.77
N ASN A 248 -14.30 31.22 -4.84
CA ASN A 248 -13.84 30.32 -5.88
C ASN A 248 -14.21 28.88 -5.54
N GLN A 249 -15.04 28.29 -6.39
CA GLN A 249 -15.59 26.94 -6.21
C GLN A 249 -14.95 25.88 -7.11
N ALA A 250 -13.87 26.22 -7.82
CA ALA A 250 -13.15 25.31 -8.71
C ALA A 250 -12.82 23.93 -8.10
N PRO A 251 -12.46 23.80 -6.80
CA PRO A 251 -12.21 22.49 -6.20
C PRO A 251 -13.40 21.52 -6.19
N ILE A 252 -14.64 22.03 -6.34
CA ILE A 252 -15.87 21.22 -6.37
C ILE A 252 -16.48 21.21 -7.77
N THR A 253 -16.64 22.39 -8.39
CA THR A 253 -17.37 22.54 -9.66
C THR A 253 -16.47 22.40 -10.88
N GLY A 254 -15.15 22.57 -10.72
CA GLY A 254 -14.20 22.67 -11.83
C GLY A 254 -14.22 24.02 -12.57
N GLU A 255 -15.09 24.95 -12.17
CA GLU A 255 -15.20 26.27 -12.79
C GLU A 255 -14.31 27.29 -12.07
N SER A 256 -13.40 27.94 -12.81
CA SER A 256 -12.44 28.90 -12.24
C SER A 256 -13.00 30.30 -11.99
N VAL A 257 -14.22 30.60 -12.43
CA VAL A 257 -14.83 31.92 -12.25
C VAL A 257 -15.39 32.03 -10.82
N PRO A 258 -14.91 32.97 -9.99
CA PRO A 258 -15.44 33.16 -8.64
C PRO A 258 -16.90 33.59 -8.65
N VAL A 259 -17.67 33.09 -7.70
CA VAL A 259 -19.09 33.40 -7.52
C VAL A 259 -19.25 34.36 -6.36
N GLU A 260 -19.96 35.47 -6.58
CA GLU A 260 -20.30 36.41 -5.53
C GLU A 260 -21.31 35.81 -4.55
N LYS A 261 -21.05 35.99 -3.26
CA LYS A 261 -21.83 35.42 -2.16
C LYS A 261 -22.22 36.50 -1.17
N GLN A 262 -23.46 36.40 -0.67
CA GLN A 262 -24.06 37.35 0.25
C GLN A 262 -24.85 36.63 1.37
N PRO A 263 -25.35 37.35 2.40
CA PRO A 263 -26.12 36.75 3.47
C PRO A 263 -27.34 35.99 2.94
N GLY A 264 -27.56 34.77 3.45
CA GLY A 264 -28.59 33.85 2.98
C GLY A 264 -28.12 32.85 1.91
N ASP A 265 -26.94 33.04 1.30
CA ASP A 265 -26.37 32.06 0.38
C ASP A 265 -25.64 30.93 1.11
N GLN A 266 -25.57 29.76 0.45
CA GLN A 266 -24.75 28.63 0.89
C GLN A 266 -23.31 28.73 0.40
N VAL A 267 -22.40 28.25 1.24
CA VAL A 267 -20.98 28.03 0.94
C VAL A 267 -20.58 26.59 1.23
N PHE A 268 -19.54 26.13 0.54
CA PHE A 268 -19.09 24.74 0.60
C PHE A 268 -17.65 24.65 1.12
N ALA A 269 -17.36 23.59 1.85
CA ALA A 269 -16.02 23.30 2.35
C ALA A 269 -15.00 23.16 1.21
N ALA A 270 -13.73 23.50 1.48
CA ALA A 270 -12.60 23.51 0.55
C ALA A 270 -12.68 24.55 -0.60
N THR A 271 -13.76 25.32 -0.72
CA THR A 271 -13.80 26.51 -1.58
C THR A 271 -12.96 27.64 -1.00
N ILE A 272 -12.52 28.59 -1.82
CA ILE A 272 -11.60 29.66 -1.41
C ILE A 272 -12.33 30.99 -1.37
N CYS A 273 -12.28 31.68 -0.25
CA CYS A 273 -12.76 33.06 -0.14
C CYS A 273 -11.69 33.99 -0.71
N GLU A 274 -11.84 34.46 -1.95
CA GLU A 274 -10.80 35.28 -2.59
C GLU A 274 -10.80 36.72 -2.06
N ARG A 275 -11.98 37.32 -1.94
CA ARG A 275 -12.15 38.72 -1.53
C ARG A 275 -13.32 38.84 -0.58
N GLY A 276 -13.20 39.69 0.42
CA GLY A 276 -14.22 39.89 1.44
C GLY A 276 -14.10 38.90 2.61
N ALA A 277 -14.98 39.06 3.60
CA ALA A 277 -15.02 38.21 4.77
C ALA A 277 -16.47 37.75 5.01
N LEU A 278 -16.62 36.55 5.55
CA LEU A 278 -17.91 35.92 5.79
C LEU A 278 -18.01 35.41 7.23
N ARG A 279 -19.18 35.58 7.84
CA ARG A 279 -19.59 34.83 9.04
C ARG A 279 -20.56 33.75 8.59
N VAL A 280 -20.15 32.51 8.74
CA VAL A 280 -20.85 31.33 8.20
C VAL A 280 -21.37 30.48 9.35
N ARG A 281 -22.68 30.25 9.40
CA ARG A 281 -23.28 29.27 10.31
C ARG A 281 -23.06 27.88 9.76
N THR A 282 -22.41 27.04 10.55
CA THR A 282 -22.04 25.68 10.18
C THR A 282 -23.27 24.79 10.05
N ASP A 283 -23.52 24.21 8.87
CA ASP A 283 -24.60 23.26 8.65
C ASP A 283 -24.09 21.81 8.52
N ARG A 284 -22.90 21.58 7.97
CA ARG A 284 -22.24 20.24 7.92
C ARG A 284 -20.74 20.38 8.13
N VAL A 285 -20.13 19.38 8.77
CA VAL A 285 -18.70 19.36 9.12
C VAL A 285 -18.02 18.06 8.74
N GLY A 286 -16.70 18.11 8.54
CA GLY A 286 -15.87 16.95 8.25
C GLY A 286 -16.39 16.12 7.07
N ARG A 287 -16.63 14.82 7.31
CA ARG A 287 -17.10 13.87 6.29
C ARG A 287 -18.53 14.15 5.79
N GLU A 288 -19.33 14.92 6.49
CA GLU A 288 -20.70 15.27 6.07
C GLU A 288 -20.75 16.44 5.09
N THR A 289 -19.64 17.17 4.92
CA THR A 289 -19.54 18.24 3.93
C THR A 289 -19.63 17.70 2.51
N THR A 290 -19.99 18.57 1.56
CA THR A 290 -20.04 18.25 0.13
C THR A 290 -18.68 17.75 -0.36
N PHE A 291 -17.60 18.43 0.03
CA PHE A 291 -16.23 17.98 -0.26
C PHE A 291 -15.91 16.64 0.42
N GLY A 292 -16.33 16.45 1.67
CA GLY A 292 -16.17 15.18 2.40
C GLY A 292 -16.88 14.00 1.73
N GLN A 293 -18.05 14.21 1.15
CA GLN A 293 -18.77 13.19 0.36
C GLN A 293 -18.04 12.86 -0.93
N ILE A 294 -17.50 13.86 -1.64
CA ILE A 294 -16.67 13.64 -2.84
C ILE A 294 -15.45 12.78 -2.49
N VAL A 295 -14.74 13.12 -1.39
CA VAL A 295 -13.60 12.33 -0.92
C VAL A 295 -14.03 10.89 -0.62
N ARG A 296 -15.14 10.68 0.09
CA ARG A 296 -15.64 9.33 0.40
C ARG A 296 -15.95 8.51 -0.85
N LEU A 297 -16.61 9.12 -1.84
CA LEU A 297 -16.94 8.45 -3.10
C LEU A 297 -15.68 8.04 -3.88
N VAL A 298 -14.65 8.90 -3.87
CA VAL A 298 -13.35 8.60 -4.50
C VAL A 298 -12.61 7.49 -3.72
N GLU A 299 -12.62 7.53 -2.39
CA GLU A 299 -12.07 6.47 -1.52
C GLU A 299 -12.74 5.11 -1.77
N GLU A 300 -14.08 5.09 -1.86
CA GLU A 300 -14.88 3.89 -2.16
C GLU A 300 -14.57 3.35 -3.56
N ALA A 301 -14.45 4.23 -4.56
CA ALA A 301 -14.09 3.86 -5.92
C ALA A 301 -12.67 3.27 -6.02
N GLU A 302 -11.68 3.82 -5.31
CA GLU A 302 -10.34 3.25 -5.28
C GLU A 302 -10.25 1.94 -4.51
N ALA A 303 -10.98 1.80 -3.40
CA ALA A 303 -11.04 0.55 -2.64
C ALA A 303 -11.62 -0.61 -3.46
N SER A 304 -12.41 -0.31 -4.50
CA SER A 304 -12.95 -1.29 -5.43
C SER A 304 -11.92 -1.93 -6.37
N LYS A 305 -10.61 -1.63 -6.27
CA LYS A 305 -9.54 -2.28 -7.09
C LYS A 305 -9.18 -3.72 -6.69
N ALA A 306 -9.79 -4.29 -5.66
CA ALA A 306 -9.55 -5.68 -5.22
C ALA A 306 -10.16 -6.86 -6.05
N PRO A 307 -11.04 -6.71 -7.07
CA PRO A 307 -11.68 -7.85 -7.70
C PRO A 307 -10.80 -8.62 -8.69
N VAL A 308 -9.79 -7.98 -9.31
CA VAL A 308 -8.91 -8.68 -10.27
C VAL A 308 -7.94 -9.65 -9.58
N GLN A 309 -7.42 -9.27 -8.42
CA GLN A 309 -6.49 -10.10 -7.65
C GLN A 309 -7.20 -11.36 -7.10
N ARG A 310 -8.42 -11.20 -6.58
CA ARG A 310 -9.26 -12.32 -6.11
C ARG A 310 -9.64 -13.30 -7.23
N PHE A 311 -9.71 -12.84 -8.48
CA PHE A 311 -9.96 -13.70 -9.62
C PHE A 311 -8.75 -14.59 -9.93
N ALA A 312 -7.55 -14.01 -9.94
CA ALA A 312 -6.30 -14.74 -10.14
C ALA A 312 -6.11 -15.81 -9.04
N ASP A 313 -6.30 -15.46 -7.77
CA ASP A 313 -6.17 -16.39 -6.64
C ASP A 313 -7.17 -17.55 -6.71
N ARG A 314 -8.43 -17.26 -7.10
CA ARG A 314 -9.46 -18.30 -7.27
C ARG A 314 -9.16 -19.21 -8.45
N PHE A 315 -8.63 -18.67 -9.55
CA PHE A 315 -8.20 -19.48 -10.69
C PHE A 315 -7.05 -20.41 -10.27
N THR A 316 -6.05 -19.89 -9.55
CA THR A 316 -4.94 -20.68 -9.03
C THR A 316 -5.40 -21.79 -8.08
N ALA A 317 -6.35 -21.51 -7.18
CA ALA A 317 -6.89 -22.50 -6.24
C ALA A 317 -7.50 -23.73 -6.93
N SER A 318 -8.14 -23.55 -8.10
CA SER A 318 -8.69 -24.66 -8.90
C SER A 318 -7.64 -25.29 -9.82
N TYR A 319 -6.68 -24.52 -10.34
CA TYR A 319 -5.69 -24.99 -11.31
C TYR A 319 -4.62 -25.89 -10.69
N ILE A 320 -4.15 -25.58 -9.47
CA ILE A 320 -3.14 -26.38 -8.76
C ILE A 320 -3.52 -27.86 -8.60
N PRO A 321 -4.70 -28.23 -8.04
CA PRO A 321 -5.05 -29.64 -7.87
C PRO A 321 -5.21 -30.37 -9.20
N VAL A 322 -5.65 -29.68 -10.26
CA VAL A 322 -5.74 -30.26 -11.61
C VAL A 322 -4.35 -30.60 -12.16
N VAL A 323 -3.40 -29.66 -12.12
CA VAL A 323 -2.03 -29.91 -12.60
C VAL A 323 -1.33 -30.99 -11.77
N LEU A 324 -1.50 -30.96 -10.45
CA LEU A 324 -0.95 -31.98 -9.56
C LEU A 324 -1.53 -33.37 -9.89
N GLY A 325 -2.84 -33.44 -10.14
CA GLY A 325 -3.53 -34.67 -10.55
C GLY A 325 -3.01 -35.22 -11.89
N VAL A 326 -2.83 -34.34 -12.89
CA VAL A 326 -2.25 -34.72 -14.18
C VAL A 326 -0.81 -35.19 -14.01
N ALA A 327 0.02 -34.50 -13.23
CA ALA A 327 1.41 -34.90 -12.99
C ALA A 327 1.52 -36.29 -12.35
N VAL A 328 0.67 -36.58 -11.34
CA VAL A 328 0.60 -37.91 -10.71
C VAL A 328 0.11 -38.97 -11.72
N ALA A 329 -0.93 -38.67 -12.50
CA ALA A 329 -1.42 -39.59 -13.52
C ALA A 329 -0.35 -39.91 -14.58
N THR A 330 0.37 -38.90 -15.08
CA THR A 330 1.46 -39.08 -16.03
C THR A 330 2.61 -39.90 -15.43
N TYR A 331 2.96 -39.68 -14.16
CA TYR A 331 3.97 -40.48 -13.47
C TYR A 331 3.57 -41.96 -13.37
N LEU A 332 2.30 -42.23 -13.04
CA LEU A 332 1.79 -43.59 -12.92
C LEU A 332 1.70 -44.32 -14.27
N ILE A 333 1.39 -43.59 -15.36
CA ILE A 333 1.29 -44.17 -16.71
C ILE A 333 2.66 -44.29 -17.40
N GLY A 334 3.57 -43.33 -17.18
CA GLY A 334 4.90 -43.32 -17.78
C GLY A 334 5.95 -44.11 -16.99
N GLY A 335 5.63 -44.52 -15.76
CA GLY A 335 6.49 -45.36 -14.92
C GLY A 335 6.34 -46.87 -15.14
N SER A 336 5.56 -47.31 -16.14
CA SER A 336 5.44 -48.70 -16.59
C SER A 336 6.37 -49.02 -17.74
#